data_AF-A0A7L3WKE4-F1
#
_entry.id   AF-A0A7L3WKE4-F1
#
_cell.length_a   1.000
_cell.length_b   1.000
_cell.length_c   1.000
_cell.angle_alpha   90.00
_cell.angle_beta   90.00
_cell.angle_gamma   90.00
#
_symmetry.space_group_name_H-M   'P 1'
#
loop_
_entity.id
_entity.type
_entity.pdbx_description
1 polymer ?
#
loop_
_entity_poly.entity_id
_entity_poly.type
_entity_poly.pdbx_seq_one_letter_code
_entity_poly.pdbx_strand_id
1 'polypeptide(L)'
;SQTDCYVSLSLPTASPETVRTKTVKNCKDPVWNETFGFRIQSQVKNILELKVYDENAMTKDDLLFTVLFDVAKIHLGETVRLTFHLNPKTQEMLEVEFASESIPVPPEKLATNGVLVSREISCLKVLVDNGQMKKEPSEKDFLFSVKGSYEGSQTLSLSSSWRPVEPLDFHYLKYSLSELHVALAENPPFSLCPSSEEKKDCHPSLTIPLDSLPFKEKVTVAKDETINLHVKSNDWSRNLDVRLDFDLSMEEKNFLQKRRKIVASALKKALHLDQDLQDHEV
;
A
#
# COMPACT_ATOMS: atom_id res chain seq x y z
N SER A 1 34.39 -12.37 -15.02
CA SER A 1 33.93 -11.49 -13.93
C SER A 1 33.18 -12.34 -12.92
N GLN A 2 33.25 -12.02 -11.63
CA GLN A 2 32.26 -12.53 -10.66
C GLN A 2 31.07 -11.57 -10.64
N THR A 3 29.95 -12.04 -10.10
CA THR A 3 28.68 -11.30 -10.01
C THR A 3 28.74 -10.22 -8.94
N ASP A 4 28.05 -9.11 -9.18
CA ASP A 4 27.83 -7.98 -8.29
C ASP A 4 26.45 -8.12 -7.64
N CYS A 5 26.35 -8.87 -6.55
CA CYS A 5 25.06 -9.35 -6.06
C CYS A 5 24.36 -8.39 -5.07
N TYR A 6 23.05 -8.24 -5.21
CA TYR A 6 22.17 -7.67 -4.17
C TYR A 6 20.85 -8.45 -4.07
N VAL A 7 20.15 -8.26 -2.95
CA VAL A 7 18.83 -8.86 -2.71
C VAL A 7 17.79 -7.74 -2.59
N SER A 8 16.73 -7.81 -3.39
CA SER A 8 15.54 -6.97 -3.22
C SER A 8 14.46 -7.74 -2.45
N LEU A 9 13.81 -7.07 -1.50
CA LEU A 9 12.76 -7.61 -0.66
C LEU A 9 11.46 -6.82 -0.91
N SER A 10 10.38 -7.52 -1.22
CA SER A 10 9.05 -6.94 -1.43
C SER A 10 8.01 -7.69 -0.62
N LEU A 11 7.18 -6.95 0.12
CA LEU A 11 6.05 -7.50 0.87
C LEU A 11 4.80 -6.63 0.64
N PRO A 12 4.07 -6.86 -0.47
CA PRO A 12 3.00 -5.97 -0.93
C PRO A 12 1.87 -5.74 0.07
N THR A 13 1.61 -6.70 0.95
CA THR A 13 0.58 -6.62 2.00
C THR A 13 0.98 -5.72 3.18
N ALA A 14 2.27 -5.40 3.31
CA ALA A 14 2.83 -4.59 4.39
C ALA A 14 3.33 -3.23 3.91
N SER A 15 3.96 -3.18 2.74
CA SER A 15 4.53 -1.96 2.15
C SER A 15 4.40 -1.96 0.62
N PRO A 16 4.11 -0.81 0.00
CA PRO A 16 4.20 -0.66 -1.46
C PRO A 16 5.65 -0.60 -1.95
N GLU A 17 6.61 -0.36 -1.06
CA GLU A 17 8.01 -0.20 -1.40
C GLU A 17 8.74 -1.54 -1.46
N THR A 18 9.65 -1.64 -2.41
CA THR A 18 10.67 -2.67 -2.44
C THR A 18 11.94 -2.11 -1.83
N VAL A 19 12.46 -2.77 -0.80
CA VAL A 19 13.76 -2.43 -0.20
C VAL A 19 14.83 -3.33 -0.79
N ARG A 20 16.09 -2.91 -0.80
CA ARG A 20 17.20 -3.74 -1.27
C ARG A 20 18.42 -3.60 -0.38
N THR A 21 19.22 -4.65 -0.34
CA THR A 21 20.57 -4.60 0.23
C THR A 21 21.49 -3.77 -0.64
N LYS A 22 22.65 -3.42 -0.09
CA LYS A 22 23.79 -2.95 -0.85
C LYS A 22 24.29 -4.04 -1.81
N THR A 23 24.91 -3.61 -2.89
CA THR A 23 25.58 -4.51 -3.83
C THR A 23 26.93 -4.95 -3.27
N VAL A 24 27.17 -6.26 -3.23
CA VAL A 24 28.48 -6.83 -2.94
C VAL A 24 29.17 -7.16 -4.26
N LYS A 25 30.21 -6.41 -4.59
CA LYS A 25 30.86 -6.49 -5.90
C LYS A 25 31.82 -7.67 -6.01
N ASN A 26 31.83 -8.30 -7.18
CA ASN A 26 32.75 -9.33 -7.62
C ASN A 26 32.96 -10.41 -6.54
N CYS A 27 31.85 -10.95 -6.01
CA CYS A 27 31.86 -11.96 -4.95
C CYS A 27 30.88 -13.09 -5.25
N LYS A 28 31.36 -14.34 -5.21
CA LYS A 28 30.53 -15.54 -5.37
C LYS A 28 29.78 -15.98 -4.11
N ASP A 29 30.21 -15.51 -2.94
CA ASP A 29 29.61 -15.82 -1.64
C ASP A 29 29.31 -14.50 -0.89
N PRO A 30 28.34 -13.71 -1.40
CA PRO A 30 28.05 -12.38 -0.86
C PRO A 30 27.45 -12.47 0.54
N VAL A 31 27.96 -11.64 1.46
CA VAL A 31 27.42 -11.48 2.82
C VAL A 31 26.96 -10.04 2.99
N TRP A 32 25.64 -9.83 3.10
CA TRP A 32 25.05 -8.50 3.23
C TRP A 32 24.90 -8.05 4.70
N ASN A 33 24.40 -8.94 5.56
CA ASN A 33 24.11 -8.65 6.98
C ASN A 33 23.28 -7.37 7.20
N GLU A 34 22.23 -7.19 6.38
CA GLU A 34 21.29 -6.08 6.48
C GLU A 34 19.94 -6.57 7.00
N THR A 35 19.28 -5.75 7.82
CA THR A 35 18.00 -6.06 8.46
C THR A 35 16.94 -5.09 7.99
N PHE A 36 15.78 -5.61 7.60
CA PHE A 36 14.63 -4.83 7.17
C PHE A 36 13.42 -5.15 8.03
N GLY A 37 12.68 -4.13 8.44
CA GLY A 37 11.47 -4.27 9.26
C GLY A 37 10.20 -4.13 8.43
N PHE A 38 9.25 -5.04 8.62
CA PHE A 38 7.92 -4.94 8.02
C PHE A 38 6.84 -5.05 9.10
N ARG A 39 5.84 -4.17 9.02
CA ARG A 39 4.65 -4.27 9.85
C ARG A 39 3.58 -5.07 9.12
N ILE A 40 3.32 -6.29 9.58
CA ILE A 40 2.40 -7.22 8.92
C ILE A 40 1.05 -7.34 9.65
N GLN A 41 0.03 -7.76 8.91
CA GLN A 41 -1.26 -8.17 9.47
C GLN A 41 -1.36 -9.70 9.45
N SER A 42 -1.36 -10.32 10.63
CA SER A 42 -1.35 -11.79 10.79
C SER A 42 -2.56 -12.50 10.18
N GLN A 43 -3.71 -11.83 10.08
CA GLN A 43 -4.93 -12.39 9.49
C GLN A 43 -4.97 -12.29 7.95
N VAL A 44 -3.92 -11.74 7.33
CA VAL A 44 -3.76 -11.65 5.87
C VAL A 44 -2.61 -12.56 5.44
N LYS A 45 -2.71 -13.16 4.26
CA LYS A 45 -1.62 -13.95 3.69
C LYS A 45 -0.44 -13.03 3.32
N ASN A 46 0.67 -13.17 4.03
CA ASN A 46 1.87 -12.36 3.81
C ASN A 46 2.94 -13.21 3.09
N ILE A 47 3.13 -12.95 1.80
CA ILE A 47 4.18 -13.58 0.99
C ILE A 47 5.32 -12.59 0.79
N LEU A 48 6.45 -12.84 1.44
CA LEU A 48 7.68 -12.09 1.23
C LEU A 48 8.34 -12.60 -0.06
N GLU A 49 8.59 -11.69 -0.98
CA GLU A 49 9.35 -11.96 -2.20
C GLU A 49 10.79 -11.46 -2.00
N LEU A 50 11.74 -12.38 -2.14
CA LEU A 50 13.18 -12.10 -2.15
C LEU A 50 13.69 -12.37 -3.57
N LYS A 51 14.30 -11.38 -4.20
CA LYS A 51 14.91 -11.53 -5.52
C LYS A 51 16.40 -11.21 -5.46
N VAL A 52 17.22 -12.12 -5.94
CA VAL A 52 18.68 -11.96 -6.01
C VAL A 52 19.03 -11.49 -7.42
N TYR A 53 19.76 -10.39 -7.51
CA TYR A 53 20.15 -9.76 -8.77
C TYR A 53 21.68 -9.69 -8.91
N ASP A 54 22.16 -9.72 -10.15
CA ASP A 54 23.49 -9.28 -10.56
C ASP A 54 23.40 -7.85 -11.11
N GLU A 55 24.05 -6.90 -10.43
CA GLU A 55 24.02 -5.48 -10.78
C GLU A 55 24.91 -5.21 -11.98
N ASN A 56 24.31 -4.64 -13.02
CA ASN A 56 25.01 -4.32 -14.25
C ASN A 56 25.11 -2.80 -14.42
N ALA A 57 26.33 -2.28 -14.59
CA ALA A 57 26.54 -0.83 -14.71
C ALA A 57 25.97 -0.21 -16.01
N MET A 58 25.78 -1.02 -17.06
CA MET A 58 25.43 -0.55 -18.41
C MET A 58 24.12 -1.14 -18.95
N THR A 59 23.64 -2.22 -18.35
CA THR A 59 22.44 -2.94 -18.78
C THR A 59 21.51 -3.12 -17.59
N LYS A 60 20.29 -3.59 -17.85
CA LYS A 60 19.40 -3.99 -16.76
C LYS A 60 20.06 -5.09 -15.93
N ASP A 61 19.86 -5.03 -14.62
CA ASP A 61 20.31 -6.05 -13.68
C ASP A 61 19.70 -7.41 -14.02
N ASP A 62 20.51 -8.46 -13.96
CA ASP A 62 20.09 -9.81 -14.26
C ASP A 62 19.47 -10.44 -13.02
N LEU A 63 18.21 -10.87 -13.13
CA LEU A 63 17.54 -11.61 -12.06
C LEU A 63 18.11 -13.03 -12.01
N LEU A 64 18.80 -13.36 -10.92
CA LEU A 64 19.38 -14.67 -10.71
C LEU A 64 18.35 -15.63 -10.12
N PHE A 65 17.70 -15.22 -9.02
CA PHE A 65 16.79 -16.10 -8.28
C PHE A 65 15.61 -15.35 -7.65
N THR A 66 14.50 -16.06 -7.48
CA THR A 66 13.32 -15.58 -6.75
C THR A 66 12.93 -16.59 -5.68
N VAL A 67 12.75 -16.13 -4.45
CA VAL A 67 12.21 -16.91 -3.33
C VAL A 67 10.90 -16.26 -2.91
N LEU A 68 9.85 -17.08 -2.83
CA LEU A 68 8.55 -16.69 -2.28
C LEU A 68 8.38 -17.38 -0.93
N PHE A 69 8.34 -16.58 0.14
CA PHE A 69 8.29 -17.08 1.49
C PHE A 69 7.00 -16.65 2.20
N ASP A 70 6.25 -17.63 2.66
CA ASP A 70 5.06 -17.42 3.48
C ASP A 70 5.45 -17.12 4.93
N VAL A 71 5.33 -15.84 5.32
CA VAL A 71 5.76 -15.35 6.64
C VAL A 71 4.94 -15.97 7.77
N ALA A 72 3.74 -16.52 7.48
CA ALA A 72 2.93 -17.25 8.45
C ALA A 72 3.61 -18.51 9.02
N LYS A 73 4.71 -18.97 8.41
CA LYS A 73 5.54 -20.07 8.93
C LYS A 73 6.42 -19.66 10.12
N ILE A 74 6.55 -18.37 10.40
CA ILE A 74 7.31 -17.83 11.53
C ILE A 74 6.32 -17.54 12.66
N HIS A 75 6.47 -18.20 13.81
CA HIS A 75 5.58 -17.90 14.94
C HIS A 75 6.01 -16.62 15.65
N LEU A 76 5.03 -15.97 16.29
CA LEU A 76 5.28 -14.76 17.05
C LEU A 76 6.26 -15.02 18.20
N GLY A 77 7.29 -14.18 18.32
CA GLY A 77 8.36 -14.31 19.32
C GLY A 77 9.48 -15.27 18.91
N GLU A 78 9.38 -15.94 17.75
CA GLU A 78 10.46 -16.80 17.25
C GLU A 78 11.48 -16.01 16.44
N THR A 79 12.73 -16.45 16.56
CA THR A 79 13.81 -16.14 15.62
C THR A 79 14.24 -17.44 14.96
N VAL A 80 14.15 -17.50 13.63
CA VAL A 80 14.55 -18.69 12.86
C VAL A 80 15.46 -18.31 11.70
N ARG A 81 16.50 -19.10 11.51
CA ARG A 81 17.39 -19.02 10.36
C ARG A 81 16.98 -20.06 9.33
N LEU A 82 16.68 -19.61 8.13
CA LEU A 82 16.27 -20.45 7.01
C LEU A 82 17.31 -20.39 5.90
N THR A 83 17.56 -21.54 5.28
CA THR A 83 18.40 -21.68 4.10
C THR A 83 17.52 -22.07 2.92
N PHE A 84 17.44 -21.19 1.92
CA PHE A 84 16.70 -21.42 0.70
C PHE A 84 17.65 -22.01 -0.36
N HIS A 85 17.38 -23.23 -0.80
CA HIS A 85 18.12 -23.83 -1.91
C HIS A 85 17.60 -23.27 -3.23
N LEU A 86 18.42 -22.42 -3.87
CA LEU A 86 18.07 -21.70 -5.09
C LEU A 86 18.27 -22.59 -6.33
N ASN A 87 19.35 -23.36 -6.34
CA ASN A 87 19.65 -24.30 -7.40
C ASN A 87 20.33 -25.57 -6.84
N PRO A 88 19.67 -26.74 -6.94
CA PRO A 88 20.19 -27.97 -6.36
C PRO A 88 21.41 -28.55 -7.09
N LYS A 89 21.68 -28.13 -8.34
CA LYS A 89 22.83 -28.64 -9.12
C LYS A 89 24.12 -27.90 -8.78
N THR A 90 24.02 -26.59 -8.57
CA THR A 90 25.15 -25.69 -8.28
C THR A 90 25.33 -25.45 -6.78
N GLN A 91 24.44 -25.99 -5.94
CA GLN A 91 24.43 -25.80 -4.49
C GLN A 91 24.31 -24.33 -4.06
N GLU A 92 23.67 -23.49 -4.90
CA GLU A 92 23.42 -22.09 -4.59
C GLU A 92 22.33 -21.98 -3.51
N MET A 93 22.62 -21.20 -2.47
CA MET A 93 21.78 -21.07 -1.29
C MET A 93 21.67 -19.61 -0.88
N LEU A 94 20.51 -19.22 -0.34
CA LEU A 94 20.31 -17.94 0.31
C LEU A 94 19.95 -18.18 1.77
N GLU A 95 20.74 -17.63 2.69
CA GLU A 95 20.47 -17.71 4.11
C GLU A 95 19.81 -16.42 4.61
N VAL A 96 18.71 -16.56 5.34
CA VAL A 96 17.96 -15.43 5.90
C VAL A 96 17.52 -15.77 7.31
N GLU A 97 17.70 -14.83 8.23
CA GLU A 97 17.14 -14.89 9.58
C GLU A 97 15.85 -14.08 9.66
N PHE A 98 14.81 -14.67 10.23
CA PHE A 98 13.53 -14.04 10.46
C PHE A 98 13.29 -13.93 11.96
N ALA A 99 12.90 -12.75 12.43
CA ALA A 99 12.42 -12.52 13.79
C ALA A 99 11.01 -11.92 13.74
N SER A 100 10.09 -12.47 14.54
CA SER A 100 8.71 -11.97 14.64
C SER A 100 8.46 -11.39 16.03
N GLU A 101 8.02 -10.14 16.10
CA GLU A 101 7.77 -9.44 17.36
C GLU A 101 6.37 -8.80 17.38
N SER A 102 5.77 -8.75 18.58
CA SER A 102 4.51 -8.05 18.78
C SER A 102 4.78 -6.57 19.02
N ILE A 103 4.06 -5.72 18.30
CA ILE A 103 4.08 -4.27 18.52
C ILE A 103 2.95 -3.85 19.46
N PRO A 104 3.16 -2.86 20.36
CA PRO A 104 2.16 -2.42 21.33
C PRO A 104 1.13 -1.47 20.69
N VAL A 105 0.48 -1.91 19.61
CA VAL A 105 -0.50 -1.11 18.87
C VAL A 105 -1.88 -1.78 18.95
N PRO A 106 -2.99 -1.03 19.05
CA PRO A 106 -4.32 -1.62 19.10
C PRO A 106 -4.58 -2.54 17.91
N PRO A 107 -5.33 -3.65 18.10
CA PRO A 107 -5.70 -4.55 17.01
C PRO A 107 -6.46 -3.82 15.91
N GLU A 108 -6.01 -4.02 14.67
CA GLU A 108 -6.71 -3.57 13.47
C GLU A 108 -8.03 -4.35 13.31
N LYS A 109 -9.13 -3.65 13.02
CA LYS A 109 -10.43 -4.27 12.90
C LYS A 109 -10.76 -4.49 11.42
N LEU A 110 -10.52 -5.72 10.97
CA LEU A 110 -10.71 -6.15 9.59
C LEU A 110 -12.17 -6.47 9.27
N ALA A 111 -12.59 -6.26 8.02
CA ALA A 111 -13.82 -6.83 7.47
C ALA A 111 -13.45 -7.95 6.48
N THR A 112 -14.09 -9.11 6.59
CA THR A 112 -13.76 -10.27 5.76
C THR A 112 -14.95 -11.22 5.58
N ASN A 113 -14.99 -11.91 4.45
CA ASN A 113 -15.85 -13.08 4.23
C ASN A 113 -15.12 -14.41 4.47
N GLY A 114 -13.90 -14.39 5.01
CA GLY A 114 -13.03 -15.57 5.16
C GLY A 114 -12.07 -15.81 3.99
N VAL A 115 -12.23 -15.09 2.87
CA VAL A 115 -11.31 -15.17 1.71
C VAL A 115 -10.75 -13.78 1.39
N LEU A 116 -11.62 -12.80 1.18
CA LEU A 116 -11.25 -11.40 0.96
C LEU A 116 -11.14 -10.69 2.30
N VAL A 117 -10.13 -9.83 2.44
CA VAL A 117 -9.92 -9.02 3.64
C VAL A 117 -9.86 -7.55 3.25
N SER A 118 -10.75 -6.75 3.82
CA SER A 118 -10.66 -5.29 3.81
C SER A 118 -9.98 -4.83 5.09
N ARG A 119 -8.81 -4.20 4.91
CA ARG A 119 -8.03 -3.57 5.98
C ARG A 119 -8.62 -2.24 6.44
N GLU A 120 -8.18 -1.73 7.59
CA GLU A 120 -8.59 -0.39 8.03
C GLU A 120 -7.91 0.69 7.18
N ILE A 121 -8.73 1.56 6.59
CA ILE A 121 -8.29 2.70 5.81
C ILE A 121 -8.50 3.97 6.64
N SER A 122 -7.52 4.85 6.58
CA SER A 122 -7.59 6.21 7.11
C SER A 122 -7.64 7.19 5.95
N CYS A 123 -8.40 8.28 6.15
CA CYS A 123 -8.40 9.42 5.25
C CYS A 123 -7.55 10.53 5.86
N LEU A 124 -6.44 10.87 5.21
CA LEU A 124 -5.60 12.01 5.54
C LEU A 124 -6.16 13.24 4.83
N LYS A 125 -6.54 14.26 5.60
CA LYS A 125 -6.98 15.55 5.07
C LYS A 125 -5.85 16.56 5.23
N VAL A 126 -5.39 17.12 4.12
CA VAL A 126 -4.36 18.15 4.08
C VAL A 126 -5.01 19.47 3.69
N LEU A 127 -4.95 20.44 4.60
CA LEU A 127 -5.42 21.80 4.41
C LEU A 127 -4.23 22.75 4.35
N VAL A 128 -4.20 23.61 3.33
CA VAL A 128 -3.16 24.62 3.13
C VAL A 128 -3.79 26.00 3.31
N ASP A 129 -3.35 26.74 4.32
CA ASP A 129 -3.83 28.11 4.57
C ASP A 129 -2.84 29.15 3.99
N ASN A 130 -3.34 30.00 3.10
CA ASN A 130 -2.56 31.01 2.38
C ASN A 130 -2.67 32.43 2.96
N GLY A 131 -3.39 32.63 4.08
CA GLY A 131 -3.80 33.94 4.60
C GLY A 131 -2.70 34.91 5.07
N GLN A 132 -1.40 34.54 5.00
CA GLN A 132 -0.29 35.38 5.50
C GLN A 132 0.92 35.48 4.54
N MET A 133 0.79 35.18 3.25
CA MET A 133 1.88 35.46 2.31
C MET A 133 2.01 36.98 2.06
N LYS A 134 3.10 37.58 2.56
CA LYS A 134 3.38 39.03 2.51
C LYS A 134 3.91 39.54 1.16
N LYS A 135 4.08 38.66 0.17
CA LYS A 135 4.52 39.01 -1.19
C LYS A 135 3.53 38.42 -2.19
N GLU A 136 3.33 39.08 -3.32
CA GLU A 136 2.60 38.50 -4.46
C GLU A 136 3.13 37.07 -4.70
N PRO A 137 2.30 36.04 -4.52
CA PRO A 137 2.75 34.69 -4.79
C PRO A 137 2.87 34.56 -6.30
N SER A 138 4.10 34.34 -6.78
CA SER A 138 4.29 33.64 -8.05
C SER A 138 3.42 32.38 -8.00
N GLU A 139 2.61 32.14 -9.03
CA GLU A 139 1.83 30.91 -9.15
C GLU A 139 2.78 29.72 -8.99
N LYS A 140 2.58 28.97 -7.91
CA LYS A 140 3.45 27.88 -7.50
C LYS A 140 2.62 26.66 -7.20
N ASP A 141 3.06 25.57 -7.77
CA ASP A 141 2.47 24.26 -7.62
C ASP A 141 3.24 23.50 -6.54
N PHE A 142 2.53 22.91 -5.60
CA PHE A 142 3.08 22.07 -4.55
C PHE A 142 2.66 20.63 -4.81
N LEU A 143 3.62 19.71 -4.80
CA LEU A 143 3.39 18.28 -4.91
C LEU A 143 3.30 17.66 -3.51
N PHE A 144 2.17 17.05 -3.23
CA PHE A 144 1.91 16.26 -2.02
C PHE A 144 1.91 14.79 -2.39
N SER A 145 2.65 13.94 -1.70
CA SER A 145 2.63 12.51 -1.94
C SER A 145 2.57 11.71 -0.65
N VAL A 146 1.77 10.63 -0.67
CA VAL A 146 1.66 9.66 0.42
C VAL A 146 1.88 8.28 -0.17
N LYS A 147 3.02 7.67 0.13
CA LYS A 147 3.33 6.35 -0.43
C LYS A 147 2.38 5.30 0.12
N GLY A 148 1.82 4.52 -0.80
CA GLY A 148 0.84 3.47 -0.49
C GLY A 148 -0.59 3.99 -0.29
N SER A 149 -0.85 5.28 -0.50
CA SER A 149 -2.21 5.78 -0.61
C SER A 149 -2.80 5.45 -1.99
N TYR A 150 -4.12 5.47 -2.09
CA TYR A 150 -4.84 5.27 -3.35
C TYR A 150 -4.49 6.34 -4.40
N GLU A 151 -4.35 7.59 -3.97
CA GLU A 151 -4.08 8.75 -4.83
C GLU A 151 -2.59 8.83 -5.24
N GLY A 152 -1.69 8.30 -4.42
CA GLY A 152 -0.25 8.39 -4.60
C GLY A 152 0.27 9.83 -4.41
N SER A 153 0.07 10.68 -5.41
CA SER A 153 0.52 12.08 -5.41
C SER A 153 -0.55 13.03 -5.97
N GLN A 154 -0.69 14.20 -5.36
CA GLN A 154 -1.61 15.25 -5.78
C GLN A 154 -0.87 16.59 -5.83
N THR A 155 -1.14 17.39 -6.86
CA THR A 155 -0.57 18.72 -7.02
C THR A 155 -1.58 19.78 -6.65
N LEU A 156 -1.12 20.82 -5.96
CA LEU A 156 -1.94 21.95 -5.55
C LEU A 156 -1.29 23.27 -5.98
N SER A 157 -2.01 24.01 -6.83
CA SER A 157 -1.63 25.34 -7.28
C SER A 157 -2.13 26.42 -6.31
N LEU A 158 -1.22 27.15 -5.68
CA LEU A 158 -1.57 28.30 -4.85
C LEU A 158 -1.60 29.57 -5.72
N SER A 159 -2.69 29.78 -6.46
CA SER A 159 -2.94 31.05 -7.18
C SER A 159 -3.60 32.09 -6.26
N SER A 160 -3.51 33.38 -6.63
CA SER A 160 -4.01 34.55 -5.88
C SER A 160 -5.54 34.64 -5.73
N SER A 161 -6.28 33.57 -6.06
CA SER A 161 -7.73 33.57 -6.07
C SER A 161 -8.30 33.43 -4.65
N TRP A 162 -9.30 34.24 -4.33
CA TRP A 162 -9.95 34.34 -3.01
C TRP A 162 -10.82 33.12 -2.67
N ARG A 163 -10.56 31.97 -3.29
CA ARG A 163 -11.30 30.74 -3.07
C ARG A 163 -10.61 29.93 -1.98
N PRO A 164 -11.36 29.39 -1.00
CA PRO A 164 -10.83 28.36 -0.12
C PRO A 164 -10.30 27.23 -1.00
N VAL A 165 -9.03 26.89 -0.82
CA VAL A 165 -8.43 25.74 -1.45
C VAL A 165 -9.13 24.49 -0.92
N GLU A 166 -9.63 23.63 -1.82
CA GLU A 166 -10.22 22.36 -1.40
C GLU A 166 -9.17 21.50 -0.67
N PRO A 167 -9.55 20.81 0.42
CA PRO A 167 -8.63 19.90 1.09
C PRO A 167 -8.18 18.79 0.15
N LEU A 168 -6.91 18.42 0.23
CA LEU A 168 -6.42 17.21 -0.41
C LEU A 168 -6.72 16.03 0.52
N ASP A 169 -7.40 15.02 0.00
CA ASP A 169 -7.70 13.79 0.72
C ASP A 169 -6.81 12.65 0.20
N PHE A 170 -6.14 11.94 1.11
CA PHE A 170 -5.39 10.72 0.79
C PHE A 170 -5.93 9.52 1.56
N HIS A 171 -6.27 8.44 0.88
CA HIS A 171 -6.76 7.20 1.49
C HIS A 171 -5.62 6.20 1.60
N TYR A 172 -5.21 5.86 2.81
CA TYR A 172 -4.06 5.00 3.08
C TYR A 172 -4.38 3.96 4.15
N LEU A 173 -3.57 2.89 4.23
CA LEU A 173 -3.71 1.87 5.27
C LEU A 173 -3.35 2.49 6.63
N LYS A 174 -4.29 2.49 7.58
CA LYS A 174 -4.13 3.16 8.88
C LYS A 174 -2.88 2.74 9.66
N TYR A 175 -2.48 1.48 9.49
CA TYR A 175 -1.39 0.87 10.22
C TYR A 175 -0.14 0.67 9.36
N SER A 176 -0.04 1.28 8.17
CA SER A 176 1.22 1.35 7.43
C SER A 176 2.13 2.43 8.02
N LEU A 177 3.44 2.26 7.85
CA LEU A 177 4.44 3.29 8.18
C LEU A 177 4.54 4.30 7.02
N SER A 178 3.41 4.90 6.66
CA SER A 178 3.35 5.87 5.56
C SER A 178 3.75 7.28 6.06
N GLU A 179 4.29 8.08 5.15
CA GLU A 179 4.71 9.45 5.39
C GLU A 179 4.07 10.37 4.34
N LEU A 180 3.75 11.60 4.73
CA LEU A 180 3.37 12.67 3.81
C LEU A 180 4.63 13.44 3.39
N HIS A 181 4.94 13.41 2.09
CA HIS A 181 5.98 14.24 1.50
C HIS A 181 5.37 15.46 0.82
N VAL A 182 6.00 16.61 1.03
CA VAL A 182 5.63 17.88 0.41
C VAL A 182 6.86 18.48 -0.27
N ALA A 183 6.72 18.82 -1.54
CA ALA A 183 7.77 19.44 -2.35
C ALA A 183 7.16 20.50 -3.28
N LEU A 184 8.01 21.37 -3.83
CA LEU A 184 7.62 22.19 -4.98
C LEU A 184 7.48 21.31 -6.22
N ALA A 185 6.39 21.48 -6.96
CA ALA A 185 6.24 20.84 -8.26
C ALA A 185 7.13 21.56 -9.27
N GLU A 186 8.11 20.86 -9.82
CA GLU A 186 8.88 21.35 -10.95
C GLU A 186 8.10 21.09 -12.24
N ASN A 187 8.29 21.95 -13.25
CA ASN A 187 7.87 21.62 -14.61
C ASN A 187 8.54 20.30 -15.02
N PRO A 188 7.82 19.34 -15.62
CA PRO A 188 8.38 18.02 -15.87
C PRO A 188 9.56 18.14 -16.84
N PRO A 189 10.76 17.63 -16.51
CA PRO A 189 11.74 17.38 -17.54
C PRO A 189 11.19 16.26 -18.43
N PHE A 190 11.02 16.57 -19.72
CA PHE A 190 10.80 15.56 -20.75
C PHE A 190 11.85 14.44 -20.60
N SER A 191 11.43 13.23 -20.23
CA SER A 191 11.88 11.92 -20.74
C SER A 191 11.68 10.81 -19.71
N LEU A 192 10.86 9.83 -20.07
CA LEU A 192 10.81 8.52 -19.42
C LEU A 192 12.00 7.68 -19.94
N CYS A 193 13.03 7.55 -19.12
CA CYS A 193 13.98 6.43 -19.17
C CYS A 193 14.34 6.06 -17.72
N PRO A 194 14.14 4.81 -17.27
CA PRO A 194 14.60 4.38 -15.97
C PRO A 194 16.02 3.83 -16.10
N SER A 195 17.01 4.66 -15.83
CA SER A 195 18.39 4.20 -15.63
C SER A 195 19.05 5.01 -14.54
N SER A 196 19.42 4.30 -13.46
CA SER A 196 20.56 4.53 -12.58
C SER A 196 21.10 5.95 -12.54
N GLU A 197 20.74 6.68 -11.49
CA GLU A 197 21.62 7.49 -10.63
C GLU A 197 20.72 8.33 -9.73
N GLU A 198 20.86 8.15 -8.41
CA GLU A 198 20.38 9.14 -7.44
C GLU A 198 21.15 10.45 -7.67
N LYS A 199 20.67 11.27 -8.61
CA LYS A 199 20.93 12.70 -8.55
C LYS A 199 20.15 13.23 -7.36
N LYS A 200 20.86 13.32 -6.24
CA LYS A 200 20.44 14.02 -5.04
C LYS A 200 20.48 15.53 -5.30
N ASP A 201 19.63 16.00 -6.21
CA ASP A 201 19.24 17.40 -6.21
C ASP A 201 18.36 17.57 -4.96
N CYS A 202 19.03 17.94 -3.85
CA CYS A 202 18.39 18.20 -2.56
C CYS A 202 17.55 19.47 -2.65
N HIS A 203 16.44 19.41 -3.38
CA HIS A 203 15.38 20.38 -3.20
C HIS A 203 14.80 20.19 -1.80
N PRO A 204 14.60 21.28 -1.05
CA PRO A 204 14.01 21.20 0.27
C PRO A 204 12.64 20.51 0.13
N SER A 205 12.48 19.41 0.85
CA SER A 205 11.25 18.64 0.92
C SER A 205 10.93 18.40 2.39
N LEU A 206 9.65 18.47 2.71
CA LEU A 206 9.15 18.19 4.03
C LEU A 206 8.59 16.78 4.07
N THR A 207 8.93 16.02 5.10
CA THR A 207 8.36 14.70 5.36
C THR A 207 7.70 14.70 6.73
N ILE A 208 6.44 14.29 6.78
CA ILE A 208 5.64 14.21 8.00
C ILE A 208 5.21 12.76 8.21
N PRO A 209 5.73 12.07 9.24
CA PRO A 209 5.25 10.75 9.65
C PRO A 209 3.76 10.79 10.05
N LEU A 210 2.95 9.87 9.52
CA LEU A 210 1.49 9.88 9.76
C LEU A 210 1.11 9.41 11.18
N ASP A 211 2.03 8.78 11.91
CA ASP A 211 1.90 8.44 13.33
C ASP A 211 1.99 9.66 14.27
N SER A 212 2.47 10.80 13.75
CA SER A 212 2.64 12.06 14.49
C SER A 212 1.43 13.01 14.37
N LEU A 213 0.29 12.52 13.88
CA LEU A 213 -0.92 13.32 13.64
C LEU A 213 -1.80 13.49 14.90
N PRO A 214 -2.60 14.58 15.03
CA PRO A 214 -2.79 15.67 14.07
C PRO A 214 -1.61 16.65 14.05
N PHE A 215 -1.32 17.20 12.88
CA PHE A 215 -0.20 18.13 12.68
C PHE A 215 -0.74 19.50 12.25
N LYS A 216 -0.31 20.57 12.93
CA LYS A 216 -0.69 21.94 12.61
C LYS A 216 0.48 22.88 12.82
N GLU A 217 1.22 23.17 11.76
CA GLU A 217 2.39 24.03 11.86
C GLU A 217 2.67 24.79 10.56
N LYS A 218 3.36 25.92 10.68
CA LYS A 218 3.91 26.67 9.56
C LYS A 218 5.22 26.03 9.15
N VAL A 219 5.30 25.55 7.92
CA VAL A 219 6.48 24.81 7.45
C VAL A 219 7.11 25.47 6.23
N THR A 220 8.43 25.52 6.25
CA THR A 220 9.25 26.00 5.14
C THR A 220 9.47 24.85 4.16
N VAL A 221 8.88 24.94 2.97
CA VAL A 221 9.03 23.93 1.91
C VAL A 221 10.19 24.28 0.99
N ALA A 222 10.53 25.56 0.83
CA ALA A 222 11.73 25.98 0.10
C ALA A 222 12.33 27.29 0.60
N LYS A 223 13.49 27.69 0.05
CA LYS A 223 14.12 28.97 0.38
C LYS A 223 13.10 30.10 0.17
N ASP A 224 12.74 30.76 1.27
CA ASP A 224 11.75 31.84 1.34
C ASP A 224 10.29 31.44 1.07
N GLU A 225 9.96 30.15 1.11
CA GLU A 225 8.60 29.64 0.89
C GLU A 225 8.07 28.88 2.09
N THR A 226 7.05 29.46 2.72
CA THR A 226 6.41 28.89 3.90
C THR A 226 4.92 28.68 3.65
N ILE A 227 4.42 27.48 3.89
CA ILE A 227 2.99 27.17 3.85
C ILE A 227 2.51 26.79 5.25
N ASN A 228 1.28 27.18 5.60
CA ASN A 228 0.65 26.74 6.84
C ASN A 228 -0.08 25.44 6.54
N LEU A 229 0.43 24.34 7.10
CA LEU A 229 -0.15 23.01 6.92
C LEU A 229 -1.00 22.64 8.12
N HIS A 230 -2.23 22.22 7.84
CA HIS A 230 -3.08 21.57 8.80
C HIS A 230 -3.44 20.19 8.28
N VAL A 231 -2.87 19.17 8.91
CA VAL A 231 -2.99 17.77 8.50
C VAL A 231 -3.72 17.01 9.60
N LYS A 232 -4.83 16.37 9.23
CA LYS A 232 -5.63 15.56 10.14
C LYS A 232 -5.94 14.22 9.51
N SER A 233 -5.75 13.13 10.25
CA SER A 233 -6.29 11.83 9.85
C SER A 233 -7.64 11.58 10.51
N ASN A 234 -8.58 11.04 9.75
CA ASN A 234 -9.84 10.53 10.26
C ASN A 234 -10.00 9.06 9.86
N ASP A 235 -10.51 8.25 10.78
CA ASP A 235 -10.88 6.87 10.50
C ASP A 235 -12.00 6.83 9.46
N TRP A 236 -11.83 6.03 8.40
CA TRP A 236 -12.88 5.85 7.40
C TRP A 236 -14.00 4.96 7.94
N SER A 237 -15.25 5.31 7.62
CA SER A 237 -16.41 4.56 8.09
C SER A 237 -16.48 3.17 7.44
N ARG A 238 -16.94 2.17 8.21
CA ARG A 238 -16.94 0.75 7.81
C ARG A 238 -17.97 0.34 6.77
N ASN A 239 -18.75 1.28 6.24
CA ASN A 239 -19.75 0.98 5.24
C ASN A 239 -19.01 0.79 3.91
N LEU A 240 -18.62 -0.46 3.65
CA LEU A 240 -18.03 -0.85 2.38
C LEU A 240 -19.12 -0.78 1.31
N ASP A 241 -18.83 -0.09 0.21
CA ASP A 241 -19.67 -0.12 -1.00
C ASP A 241 -19.60 -1.49 -1.71
N VAL A 242 -18.62 -2.32 -1.32
CA VAL A 242 -18.43 -3.68 -1.79
C VAL A 242 -18.99 -4.67 -0.77
N ARG A 243 -19.90 -5.53 -1.22
CA ARG A 243 -20.45 -6.61 -0.40
C ARG A 243 -19.46 -7.78 -0.30
N LEU A 244 -18.99 -8.04 0.90
CA LEU A 244 -18.14 -9.20 1.23
C LEU A 244 -19.01 -10.33 1.79
N ASP A 245 -19.65 -11.08 0.92
CA ASP A 245 -20.55 -12.18 1.32
C ASP A 245 -20.60 -13.24 0.21
N PHE A 246 -20.79 -14.50 0.59
CA PHE A 246 -21.00 -15.62 -0.34
C PHE A 246 -22.47 -15.86 -0.65
N ASP A 247 -23.37 -15.33 0.19
CA ASP A 247 -24.80 -15.52 0.05
C ASP A 247 -25.40 -14.62 -1.05
N LEU A 248 -26.65 -14.92 -1.44
CA LEU A 248 -27.46 -14.02 -2.26
C LEU A 248 -27.72 -12.70 -1.54
N SER A 249 -27.79 -11.61 -2.31
CA SER A 249 -28.08 -10.29 -1.75
C SER A 249 -29.50 -10.23 -1.18
N MET A 250 -29.77 -9.25 -0.32
CA MET A 250 -31.12 -9.11 0.24
C MET A 250 -32.15 -8.83 -0.87
N GLU A 251 -31.77 -8.07 -1.88
CA GLU A 251 -32.57 -7.77 -3.06
C GLU A 251 -32.87 -9.04 -3.86
N GLU A 252 -31.86 -9.90 -4.06
CA GLU A 252 -32.04 -11.17 -4.77
C GLU A 252 -32.87 -12.18 -3.97
N LYS A 253 -32.63 -12.28 -2.65
CA LYS A 253 -33.47 -13.09 -1.74
C LYS A 253 -34.94 -12.64 -1.82
N ASN A 254 -35.19 -11.33 -1.83
CA ASN A 254 -36.53 -10.77 -1.99
C ASN A 254 -37.12 -11.04 -3.39
N PHE A 255 -36.32 -10.97 -4.44
CA PHE A 255 -36.74 -11.33 -5.79
C PHE A 255 -37.15 -12.80 -5.88
N LEU A 256 -36.34 -13.72 -5.35
CA LEU A 256 -36.63 -15.14 -5.34
C LEU A 256 -37.92 -15.46 -4.58
N GLN A 257 -38.15 -14.84 -3.42
CA GLN A 257 -39.41 -15.02 -2.68
C GLN A 257 -40.63 -14.62 -3.51
N LYS A 258 -40.56 -13.50 -4.23
CA LYS A 258 -41.64 -13.07 -5.13
C LYS A 258 -41.78 -14.03 -6.31
N ARG A 259 -40.66 -14.49 -6.87
CA ARG A 259 -40.65 -15.35 -8.05
C ARG A 259 -41.16 -16.76 -7.77
N ARG A 260 -40.83 -17.34 -6.62
CA ARG A 260 -41.30 -18.67 -6.19
C ARG A 260 -42.82 -18.77 -6.23
N LYS A 261 -43.55 -17.75 -5.75
CA LYS A 261 -45.02 -17.73 -5.81
C LYS A 261 -45.58 -17.83 -7.23
N ILE A 262 -44.94 -17.14 -8.18
CA ILE A 262 -45.32 -17.17 -9.60
C ILE A 262 -45.00 -18.55 -10.18
N VAL A 263 -43.83 -19.09 -9.88
CA VAL A 263 -43.37 -20.41 -10.37
C VAL A 263 -44.25 -21.52 -9.81
N ALA A 264 -44.59 -21.51 -8.52
CA ALA A 264 -45.50 -22.45 -7.87
C ALA A 264 -46.84 -22.54 -8.62
N SER A 265 -47.44 -21.38 -8.91
CA SER A 265 -48.70 -21.30 -9.64
C SER A 265 -48.58 -21.82 -11.08
N ALA A 266 -47.47 -21.53 -11.76
CA ALA A 266 -47.21 -22.00 -13.11
C ALA A 266 -46.98 -23.52 -13.16
N LEU A 267 -46.19 -24.07 -12.23
CA LEU A 267 -45.90 -25.49 -12.13
C LEU A 267 -47.16 -26.30 -11.81
N LYS A 268 -47.98 -25.84 -10.85
CA LYS A 268 -49.27 -26.48 -10.55
C LYS A 268 -50.13 -26.63 -11.80
N LYS A 269 -50.23 -25.58 -12.61
CA LYS A 269 -51.01 -25.61 -13.85
C LYS A 269 -50.40 -26.50 -14.92
N ALA A 270 -49.08 -26.43 -15.12
CA ALA A 270 -48.39 -27.17 -16.17
C ALA A 270 -48.34 -28.67 -15.90
N LEU A 271 -48.20 -29.07 -14.64
CA LEU A 271 -48.08 -30.46 -14.22
C LEU A 271 -49.41 -31.04 -13.69
N HIS A 272 -50.49 -30.26 -13.72
CA HIS A 272 -51.81 -30.65 -13.21
C HIS A 272 -51.78 -31.18 -11.77
N LEU A 273 -51.07 -30.47 -10.86
CA LEU A 273 -50.95 -30.88 -9.46
C LEU A 273 -52.24 -30.60 -8.70
N ASP A 274 -52.64 -31.54 -7.84
CA ASP A 274 -53.87 -31.45 -7.04
C ASP A 274 -53.78 -30.41 -5.91
N GLN A 275 -52.58 -30.21 -5.34
CA GLN A 275 -52.33 -29.30 -4.23
C GLN A 275 -51.43 -28.12 -4.62
N ASP A 276 -51.48 -27.05 -3.83
CA ASP A 276 -50.57 -25.91 -3.99
C ASP A 276 -49.19 -26.25 -3.42
N LEU A 277 -48.14 -25.92 -4.18
CA LEU A 277 -46.75 -26.08 -3.76
C LEU A 277 -46.39 -25.07 -2.67
N GLN A 278 -45.73 -25.54 -1.62
CA GLN A 278 -45.15 -24.72 -0.55
C GLN A 278 -43.83 -24.07 -0.99
N ASP A 279 -43.41 -22.99 -0.33
CA ASP A 279 -42.21 -22.23 -0.70
C ASP A 279 -40.90 -23.04 -0.74
N HIS A 280 -40.82 -24.15 0.00
CA HIS A 280 -39.66 -25.06 0.02
C HIS A 280 -39.73 -26.18 -1.02
N GLU A 281 -40.90 -26.37 -1.64
CA GLU A 281 -41.14 -27.35 -2.72
C GLU A 281 -40.93 -26.72 -4.11
N VAL A 282 -40.65 -25.42 -4.15
CA VAL A 282 -40.46 -24.59 -5.37
C VAL A 282 -39.02 -24.15 -5.53
#